data_AF-A0AAQ0ZI19-F1
#
_entry.id   AF-A0AAQ0ZI19-F1
#
_cell.length_a   1.000
_cell.length_b   1.000
_cell.length_c   1.000
_cell.angle_alpha   90.00
_cell.angle_beta   90.00
_cell.angle_gamma   90.00
#
_symmetry.space_group_name_H-M   'P 1'
#
loop_
_entity.id
_entity.type
_entity.pdbx_description
1 polymer ?
#
loop_
_entity_poly.entity_id
_entity_poly.type
_entity_poly.pdbx_seq_one_letter_code
_entity_poly.pdbx_strand_id
1 'polypeptide(L)'
;MLKIKAIFISLVVLVSCSSVATTKKESDALLEFASANCLFWYFKANEIPTKDIQTISGGIVEKSRYSADKFQQVALLVKGYTPKIKTKHEVDLHLARCFMLREDHEFLREIKKISDS
;
A
#
# COMPACT_ATOMS: atom_id res chain seq x y z
N MET A 1 65.62 8.58 20.38
CA MET A 1 64.61 9.66 20.45
C MET A 1 63.71 9.56 19.22
N LEU A 2 62.39 9.41 19.42
CA LEU A 2 61.31 9.69 18.44
C LEU A 2 61.36 8.92 17.09
N LYS A 3 60.36 8.15 16.63
CA LYS A 3 58.94 8.49 16.52
C LYS A 3 58.08 7.22 16.41
N ILE A 4 57.19 7.04 17.38
CA ILE A 4 55.98 6.23 17.29
C ILE A 4 55.01 6.96 16.35
N LYS A 5 54.49 6.31 15.30
CA LYS A 5 53.18 6.64 14.70
C LYS A 5 52.57 5.40 14.03
N ALA A 6 52.15 4.42 14.83
CA ALA A 6 51.13 3.47 14.40
C ALA A 6 49.77 4.11 14.71
N ILE A 7 49.19 4.80 13.73
CA ILE A 7 47.83 5.30 13.81
C ILE A 7 46.92 4.14 13.39
N PHE A 8 46.52 3.30 14.36
CA PHE A 8 45.38 2.41 14.18
C PHE A 8 44.11 3.26 14.24
N ILE A 9 43.67 3.74 13.08
CA ILE A 9 42.33 4.32 12.93
C ILE A 9 41.35 3.16 13.02
N SER A 10 40.87 2.92 14.25
CA SER A 10 39.77 2.01 14.52
C SER A 10 38.51 2.60 13.87
N LEU A 11 38.17 2.10 12.68
CA LEU A 11 36.99 2.49 11.94
C LEU A 11 35.75 1.81 12.55
N VAL A 12 35.41 2.18 13.78
CA VAL A 12 34.10 1.85 14.37
C VAL A 12 33.12 2.91 13.90
N VAL A 13 32.74 2.84 12.62
CA VAL A 13 31.59 3.60 12.13
C VAL A 13 30.35 2.80 12.47
N LEU A 14 29.84 3.12 13.66
CA LEU A 14 28.44 3.11 14.09
C LEU A 14 27.48 2.59 13.01
N VAL A 15 27.03 1.36 13.18
CA VAL A 15 25.78 0.87 12.56
C VAL A 15 24.66 1.70 13.17
N SER A 16 24.42 2.89 12.61
CA SER A 16 23.20 3.65 12.88
C SER A 16 22.06 2.88 12.25
N CYS A 17 21.53 1.92 13.00
CA CYS A 17 20.22 1.36 12.74
C CYS A 17 19.23 2.50 13.01
N SER A 18 19.04 3.37 12.01
CA SER A 18 17.93 4.30 11.99
C SER A 18 16.70 3.43 11.83
N SER A 19 16.11 3.02 12.95
CA SER A 19 14.71 2.63 12.95
C SER A 19 13.94 3.88 12.56
N VAL A 20 13.70 4.03 11.25
CA VAL A 20 12.60 4.88 10.80
C VAL A 20 11.39 4.29 11.48
N ALA A 21 10.92 4.96 12.54
CA ALA A 21 9.59 4.78 13.05
C ALA A 21 8.67 5.17 11.89
N THR A 22 8.46 4.22 10.99
CA THR A 22 7.33 4.24 10.09
C THR A 22 6.15 4.04 11.02
N THR A 23 5.67 5.14 11.59
CA THR A 23 4.24 5.32 11.77
C THR A 23 3.64 5.34 10.37
N LYS A 24 3.73 4.19 9.67
CA LYS A 24 2.87 3.86 8.54
C LYS A 24 1.49 4.10 9.12
N LYS A 25 0.83 5.14 8.64
CA LYS A 25 -0.46 5.55 9.17
C LYS A 25 -1.31 4.28 9.09
N GLU A 26 -1.94 3.81 10.16
CA GLU A 26 -2.60 2.49 10.10
C GLU A 26 -3.55 2.40 8.88
N SER A 27 -4.14 3.53 8.46
CA SER A 27 -4.94 3.69 7.23
C SER A 27 -4.27 3.19 5.94
N ASP A 28 -2.93 3.09 5.91
CA ASP A 28 -2.16 2.61 4.78
C ASP A 28 -2.47 1.15 4.46
N ALA A 29 -2.77 0.31 5.47
CA ALA A 29 -3.12 -1.09 5.23
C ALA A 29 -4.47 -1.23 4.49
N LEU A 30 -5.48 -0.43 4.84
CA LEU A 30 -6.77 -0.43 4.16
C LEU A 30 -6.65 0.11 2.73
N LEU A 31 -5.85 1.15 2.51
CA LEU A 31 -5.60 1.70 1.17
C LEU A 31 -4.75 0.76 0.28
N GLU A 32 -3.77 0.08 0.87
CA GLU A 32 -2.99 -0.98 0.21
C GLU A 32 -3.90 -2.14 -0.19
N PHE A 33 -4.74 -2.60 0.72
CA PHE A 33 -5.74 -3.62 0.44
C PHE A 33 -6.71 -3.17 -0.65
N ALA A 34 -7.21 -1.93 -0.61
CA ALA A 34 -8.10 -1.38 -1.63
C ALA A 34 -7.48 -1.44 -3.03
N SER A 35 -6.20 -1.06 -3.14
CA SER A 35 -5.44 -1.10 -4.38
C SER A 35 -5.31 -2.54 -4.90
N ALA A 36 -4.90 -3.48 -4.04
CA ALA A 36 -4.75 -4.89 -4.39
C ALA A 36 -6.10 -5.54 -4.75
N ASN A 37 -7.16 -5.22 -4.02
CA ASN A 37 -8.51 -5.73 -4.27
C ASN A 37 -9.07 -5.24 -5.61
N CYS A 38 -8.86 -3.96 -5.95
CA CYS A 38 -9.27 -3.42 -7.24
C CYS A 38 -8.57 -4.13 -8.40
N LEU A 39 -7.24 -4.31 -8.30
CA LEU A 39 -6.45 -5.03 -9.29
C LEU A 39 -6.88 -6.50 -9.38
N PHE A 40 -7.12 -7.17 -8.25
CA PHE A 40 -7.61 -8.55 -8.23
C PHE A 40 -8.88 -8.70 -9.09
N TRP A 41 -9.86 -7.82 -8.89
CA TRP A 41 -11.12 -7.89 -9.63
C TRP A 41 -10.97 -7.55 -11.11
N TYR A 42 -10.11 -6.60 -11.46
CA TYR A 42 -9.76 -6.33 -12.85
C TYR A 42 -9.11 -7.54 -13.52
N PHE A 43 -8.09 -8.13 -12.89
CA PHE A 43 -7.38 -9.30 -13.42
C PHE A 43 -8.32 -10.49 -13.55
N LYS A 44 -9.15 -10.75 -12.53
CA LYS A 44 -10.15 -11.82 -12.55
C LYS A 44 -11.16 -11.67 -13.68
N ALA A 45 -11.64 -10.44 -13.92
CA ALA A 45 -12.60 -10.16 -14.99
C ALA A 45 -12.00 -10.33 -16.40
N ASN A 46 -10.67 -10.22 -16.52
CA ASN A 46 -9.93 -10.38 -17.76
C ASN A 46 -9.21 -11.74 -17.86
N GLU A 47 -9.59 -12.71 -17.03
CA GLU A 47 -9.01 -14.07 -17.02
C GLU A 47 -7.49 -14.12 -16.79
N ILE A 48 -6.92 -13.08 -16.18
CA ILE A 48 -5.50 -13.02 -15.83
C ILE A 48 -5.29 -13.71 -14.48
N PRO A 49 -4.26 -14.57 -14.30
CA PRO A 49 -3.99 -15.23 -13.04
C PRO A 49 -3.88 -14.26 -11.85
N THR A 50 -4.61 -14.56 -10.77
CA THR A 50 -4.73 -13.67 -9.60
C THR A 50 -4.01 -14.15 -8.35
N LYS A 51 -3.28 -15.27 -8.42
CA LYS A 51 -2.70 -15.94 -7.24
C LYS A 51 -1.77 -15.02 -6.43
N ASP A 52 -0.94 -14.25 -7.11
CA ASP A 52 0.02 -13.36 -6.45
C ASP A 52 -0.70 -12.18 -5.80
N ILE A 53 -1.69 -11.60 -6.48
CA ILE A 53 -2.50 -10.51 -5.91
C ILE A 53 -3.29 -11.01 -4.69
N GLN A 54 -3.84 -12.22 -4.77
CA GLN A 54 -4.52 -12.86 -3.63
C GLN A 54 -3.55 -13.04 -2.46
N THR A 55 -2.35 -13.54 -2.71
CA THR A 55 -1.30 -13.72 -1.68
C THR A 55 -0.89 -12.39 -1.06
N ILE A 56 -0.69 -11.35 -1.87
CA ILE A 56 -0.38 -9.98 -1.40
C ILE A 56 -1.52 -9.44 -0.54
N SER A 57 -2.76 -9.51 -1.02
CA SER A 57 -3.93 -9.00 -0.29
C SER A 57 -4.16 -9.74 1.03
N GLY A 58 -3.95 -11.07 1.06
CA GLY A 58 -4.01 -11.86 2.28
C GLY A 58 -2.91 -11.48 3.27
N GLY A 59 -1.69 -11.24 2.79
CA GLY A 59 -0.59 -10.74 3.62
C GLY A 59 -0.86 -9.36 4.22
N ILE A 60 -1.49 -8.44 3.47
CA ILE A 60 -1.91 -7.12 3.99
C ILE A 60 -2.92 -7.29 5.13
N VAL A 61 -3.91 -8.16 4.96
CA VAL A 61 -4.92 -8.45 6.00
C VAL A 61 -4.26 -9.05 7.24
N GLU A 62 -3.45 -10.10 7.08
CA GLU A 62 -2.80 -10.83 8.17
C GLU A 62 -1.84 -9.95 9.00
N LYS A 63 -1.14 -9.01 8.34
CA LYS A 63 -0.19 -8.12 9.01
C LYS A 63 -0.83 -6.88 9.62
N SER A 64 -2.10 -6.63 9.34
CA SER A 64 -2.81 -5.46 9.84
C SER A 64 -3.36 -5.67 11.26
N ARG A 65 -3.64 -4.56 11.94
CA ARG A 65 -4.37 -4.55 13.22
C ARG A 65 -5.88 -4.37 13.04
N TYR A 66 -6.33 -4.06 11.82
CA TYR A 66 -7.74 -3.93 11.53
C TYR A 66 -8.43 -5.28 11.53
N SER A 67 -9.70 -5.27 11.96
CA SER A 67 -10.58 -6.41 11.91
C SER A 67 -10.99 -6.77 10.49
N ALA A 68 -11.41 -8.02 10.28
CA ALA A 68 -11.84 -8.52 8.98
C ALA A 68 -13.02 -7.73 8.37
N ASP A 69 -13.92 -7.21 9.21
CA ASP A 69 -15.06 -6.41 8.75
C ASP A 69 -14.62 -5.09 8.09
N LYS A 70 -13.53 -4.46 8.54
CA LYS A 70 -12.99 -3.26 7.89
C LYS A 70 -12.50 -3.55 6.48
N PHE A 71 -11.84 -4.70 6.27
CA PHE A 71 -11.44 -5.14 4.94
C PHE A 71 -12.64 -5.48 4.05
N GLN A 72 -13.70 -6.06 4.61
CA GLN A 72 -14.96 -6.27 3.90
C GLN A 72 -15.60 -4.95 3.47
N GLN A 73 -15.65 -3.95 4.36
CA GLN A 73 -16.15 -2.61 4.05
C GLN A 73 -15.34 -1.96 2.93
N VAL A 74 -14.01 -2.06 2.96
CA VAL A 74 -13.14 -1.56 1.88
C VAL A 74 -13.41 -2.29 0.56
N ALA A 75 -13.58 -3.62 0.57
CA ALA A 75 -13.90 -4.37 -0.65
C ALA A 75 -15.23 -3.91 -1.27
N LEU A 76 -16.24 -3.63 -0.45
CA LEU A 76 -17.52 -3.07 -0.91
C LEU A 76 -17.36 -1.64 -1.46
N LEU A 77 -16.56 -0.81 -0.79
CA LEU A 77 -16.23 0.55 -1.25
C LEU A 77 -15.55 0.51 -2.63
N VAL A 78 -14.54 -0.34 -2.81
CA VAL A 78 -13.83 -0.52 -4.10
C VAL A 78 -14.79 -1.01 -5.18
N LYS A 79 -15.69 -1.95 -4.86
CA LYS A 79 -16.67 -2.47 -5.81
C LYS A 79 -17.60 -1.36 -6.33
N GLY A 80 -18.02 -0.44 -5.47
CA GLY A 80 -18.88 0.68 -5.82
C GLY A 80 -18.15 1.89 -6.43
N TYR A 81 -16.83 1.88 -6.48
CA TYR A 81 -16.04 3.03 -6.91
C TYR A 81 -16.04 3.21 -8.43
N THR A 82 -16.60 4.34 -8.88
CA THR A 82 -16.73 4.75 -10.28
C THR A 82 -16.26 6.21 -10.46
N PRO A 83 -14.95 6.47 -10.49
CA PRO A 83 -14.44 7.83 -10.63
C PRO A 83 -14.66 8.37 -12.04
N LYS A 84 -14.71 9.71 -12.16
CA LYS A 84 -14.69 10.39 -13.45
C LYS A 84 -13.25 10.50 -13.93
N ILE A 85 -12.86 9.63 -14.85
CA ILE A 85 -11.49 9.60 -15.39
C ILE A 85 -11.46 10.36 -16.72
N LYS A 86 -10.57 11.34 -16.84
CA LYS A 86 -10.21 11.97 -18.11
C LYS A 86 -8.84 11.46 -18.53
N THR A 87 -8.74 10.84 -19.69
CA THR A 87 -7.50 10.22 -20.16
C THR A 87 -6.95 11.01 -21.35
N LYS A 88 -5.62 11.12 -21.43
CA LYS A 88 -4.95 11.73 -22.60
C LYS A 88 -4.77 10.74 -23.75
N HIS A 89 -4.89 9.45 -23.46
CA HIS A 89 -4.69 8.33 -24.36
C HIS A 89 -5.82 7.30 -24.18
N GLU A 90 -5.95 6.39 -25.14
CA GLU A 90 -6.79 5.21 -24.98
C GLU A 90 -6.18 4.31 -23.89
N VAL A 91 -6.85 4.26 -22.75
CA VAL A 91 -6.48 3.40 -21.63
C VAL A 91 -7.72 2.67 -21.15
N ASP A 92 -7.53 1.46 -20.65
CA ASP A 92 -8.60 0.71 -20.00
C ASP A 92 -9.08 1.47 -18.76
N LEU A 93 -10.32 1.97 -18.80
CA LEU A 93 -10.91 2.76 -17.72
C LEU A 93 -11.17 1.92 -16.45
N HIS A 94 -11.41 0.62 -16.60
CA HIS A 94 -11.60 -0.30 -15.49
C HIS A 94 -10.30 -0.60 -14.76
N LEU A 95 -9.16 -0.57 -15.45
CA LEU A 95 -7.84 -0.61 -14.83
C LEU A 95 -7.46 0.76 -14.26
N ALA A 96 -7.67 1.83 -15.02
CA ALA A 96 -7.30 3.18 -14.64
C ALA A 96 -7.93 3.63 -13.31
N ARG A 97 -9.17 3.20 -13.02
CA ARG A 97 -9.81 3.52 -11.73
C ARG A 97 -9.02 2.97 -10.54
N CYS A 98 -8.33 1.84 -10.67
CA CYS A 98 -7.55 1.27 -9.57
C CYS A 98 -6.37 2.16 -9.18
N PHE A 99 -5.77 2.85 -10.15
CA PHE A 99 -4.68 3.80 -9.89
C PHE A 99 -5.19 5.10 -9.28
N MET A 100 -6.45 5.47 -9.54
CA MET A 100 -7.05 6.70 -9.02
C MET A 100 -7.38 6.65 -7.52
N LEU A 101 -7.48 5.47 -6.92
CA LEU A 101 -7.85 5.29 -5.50
C LEU A 101 -6.97 6.09 -4.53
N ARG A 102 -5.68 6.27 -4.86
CA ARG A 102 -4.70 6.96 -4.02
C ARG A 102 -4.70 8.48 -4.17
N GLU A 103 -5.37 8.99 -5.20
CA GLU A 103 -5.40 10.40 -5.56
C GLU A 103 -6.79 11.00 -5.36
N ASP A 104 -7.84 10.17 -5.34
CA ASP A 104 -9.21 10.60 -5.14
C ASP A 104 -9.48 10.94 -3.67
N HIS A 105 -9.62 12.23 -3.38
CA HIS A 105 -9.88 12.73 -2.03
C HIS A 105 -11.19 12.22 -1.41
N GLU A 106 -12.22 11.94 -2.22
CA GLU A 106 -13.46 11.39 -1.70
C GLU A 106 -13.25 9.95 -1.25
N PHE A 107 -12.61 9.14 -2.09
CA PHE A 107 -12.24 7.77 -1.74
C PHE A 107 -11.38 7.71 -0.48
N LEU A 108 -10.35 8.57 -0.39
CA LEU A 108 -9.47 8.64 0.79
C LEU A 108 -10.21 9.05 2.07
N ARG A 109 -11.22 9.91 1.97
CA ARG A 109 -12.07 10.26 3.13
C ARG A 109 -12.88 9.06 3.60
N GLU A 110 -13.44 8.26 2.70
CA GLU A 110 -14.19 7.06 3.06
C GLU A 110 -13.28 5.98 3.68
N ILE A 111 -12.07 5.78 3.16
CA ILE A 111 -11.06 4.91 3.78
C ILE A 111 -10.74 5.37 5.21
N LYS A 112 -10.59 6.68 5.43
CA LYS A 112 -10.34 7.23 6.77
C LYS A 112 -11.52 6.98 7.71
N LYS A 113 -12.76 7.11 7.25
CA LYS A 113 -13.95 6.80 8.07
C LYS A 113 -13.98 5.33 8.50
N ILE A 114 -13.70 4.40 7.59
CA ILE A 114 -13.61 2.95 7.91
C ILE A 114 -12.45 2.68 8.87
N SER A 115 -11.32 3.38 8.71
CA SER A 115 -10.20 3.29 9.64
C SER A 115 -10.60 3.69 11.06
N ASP A 116 -11.35 4.78 11.22
CA ASP A 116 -11.62 5.44 12.50
C ASP A 116 -12.88 4.90 13.22
N SER A 117 -13.76 4.17 12.53
CA SER A 117 -14.93 3.49 13.11
C SER A 117 -14.55 2.26 13.92
#